data_AF-A0A925KH20-F1
#
_entry.id   AF-A0A925KH20-F1
#
_cell.length_a   1.000
_cell.length_b   1.000
_cell.length_c   1.000
_cell.angle_alpha   90.00
_cell.angle_beta   90.00
_cell.angle_gamma   90.00
#
_symmetry.space_group_name_H-M   'P 1'
#
loop_
_entity.id
_entity.type
_entity.pdbx_description
1 polymer ?
#
loop_
_entity_poly.entity_id
_entity_poly.type
_entity_poly.pdbx_seq_one_letter_code
_entity_poly.pdbx_strand_id
1 'polypeptide(L)'
;LTAGGTRSEVSATAVLEHVLYVLGPIWTSGSNVQGLLAGDVWPHRWAGDEVAGGGRDPTTGGWVPFHKLSQWLTYSLLEPLQWAGVKVTGLEALTGLPEYRNGGLLLDGGVIVPRDLRLLGKVWKPADDFIIEWRALTVALLDEVAERVRQRLGKTAEEMPLACVLEGGTWAAGRELARELREDGAPPLKIDSDGTVF
;
A
#
# COMPACT_ATOMS: atom_id res chain seq x y z
N LEU A 1 -16.31 16.42 3.75
CA LEU A 1 -16.66 15.32 2.83
C LEU A 1 -18.16 15.11 2.63
N THR A 2 -18.99 15.12 3.70
CA THR A 2 -20.43 14.80 3.62
C THR A 2 -21.37 16.01 3.44
N ALA A 3 -20.84 17.21 3.20
CA ALA A 3 -21.61 18.45 3.05
C ALA A 3 -22.65 18.67 4.18
N GLY A 4 -22.24 18.50 5.44
CA GLY A 4 -23.13 18.66 6.60
C GLY A 4 -24.19 17.56 6.72
N GLY A 5 -23.92 16.36 6.20
CA GLY A 5 -24.85 15.21 6.24
C GLY A 5 -25.81 15.15 5.04
N THR A 6 -25.70 16.07 4.08
CA THR A 6 -26.55 16.08 2.87
C THR A 6 -26.06 15.13 1.78
N ARG A 7 -24.79 14.69 1.85
CA ARG A 7 -24.20 13.76 0.89
C ARG A 7 -24.27 12.32 1.42
N SER A 8 -24.98 11.46 0.70
CA SER A 8 -25.15 10.04 1.02
C SER A 8 -24.12 9.12 0.38
N GLU A 9 -23.26 9.62 -0.51
CA GLU A 9 -22.21 8.83 -1.17
C GLU A 9 -20.86 9.57 -1.21
N VAL A 10 -19.76 8.84 -1.10
CA VAL A 10 -18.38 9.35 -1.28
C VAL A 10 -17.52 8.32 -2.00
N SER A 11 -16.60 8.74 -2.87
CA SER A 11 -15.64 7.80 -3.47
C SER A 11 -14.50 7.50 -2.50
N ALA A 12 -13.96 6.28 -2.57
CA ALA A 12 -12.80 5.88 -1.79
C ALA A 12 -11.58 6.77 -2.06
N THR A 13 -11.38 7.17 -3.32
CA THR A 13 -10.38 8.17 -3.71
C THR A 13 -10.55 9.48 -2.96
N ALA A 14 -11.77 10.03 -2.88
CA ALA A 14 -12.01 11.28 -2.15
C ALA A 14 -11.78 11.14 -0.64
N VAL A 15 -12.04 9.94 -0.06
CA VAL A 15 -11.69 9.67 1.34
C VAL A 15 -10.16 9.67 1.51
N LEU A 16 -9.42 8.97 0.64
CA LEU A 16 -7.95 8.95 0.67
C LEU A 16 -7.34 10.33 0.48
N GLU A 17 -7.76 11.08 -0.53
CA GLU A 17 -7.31 12.46 -0.78
C GLU A 17 -7.50 13.34 0.45
N HIS A 18 -8.66 13.21 1.12
CA HIS A 18 -8.93 14.00 2.32
C HIS A 18 -8.10 13.57 3.52
N VAL A 19 -7.87 12.26 3.69
CA VAL A 19 -6.95 11.73 4.72
C VAL A 19 -5.54 12.26 4.48
N LEU A 20 -5.03 12.19 3.24
CA LEU A 20 -3.72 12.71 2.85
C LEU A 20 -3.60 14.22 3.08
N TYR A 21 -4.62 14.99 2.71
CA TYR A 21 -4.63 16.43 2.89
C TYR A 21 -4.64 16.84 4.36
N VAL A 22 -5.56 16.27 5.16
CA VAL A 22 -5.74 16.67 6.56
C VAL A 22 -4.61 16.16 7.44
N LEU A 23 -4.11 14.94 7.18
CA LEU A 23 -3.07 14.31 7.98
C LEU A 23 -1.67 14.51 7.42
N GLY A 24 -1.50 15.10 6.23
CA GLY A 24 -0.18 15.40 5.66
C GLY A 24 0.81 16.07 6.63
N PRO A 25 0.38 17.06 7.45
CA PRO A 25 1.27 17.73 8.40
C PRO A 25 1.80 16.85 9.55
N ILE A 26 1.27 15.64 9.77
CA ILE A 26 1.81 14.73 10.81
C ILE A 26 3.19 14.19 10.44
N TRP A 27 3.54 14.20 9.15
CA TRP A 27 4.83 13.76 8.65
C TRP A 27 5.89 14.81 8.97
N THR A 28 6.66 14.56 10.03
CA THR A 28 7.76 15.43 10.48
C THR A 28 9.13 15.02 9.93
N SER A 29 9.16 13.92 9.18
CA SER A 29 10.34 13.34 8.52
C SER A 29 9.95 12.74 7.16
N GLY A 30 10.92 12.22 6.42
CA GLY A 30 10.72 11.66 5.08
C GLY A 30 11.22 12.59 3.98
N SER A 31 10.80 12.32 2.74
CA SER A 31 11.23 13.12 1.58
C SER A 31 10.61 14.50 1.56
N ASN A 32 11.32 15.46 0.97
CA ASN A 32 10.82 16.80 0.70
C ASN A 32 10.42 16.91 -0.78
N VAL A 33 9.13 17.02 -1.05
CA VAL A 33 8.56 17.16 -2.40
C VAL A 33 8.00 18.57 -2.53
N GLN A 34 8.56 19.37 -3.45
CA GLN A 34 8.18 20.78 -3.65
C GLN A 34 8.17 21.64 -2.38
N GLY A 35 9.12 21.41 -1.45
CA GLY A 35 9.21 22.15 -0.20
C GLY A 35 8.37 21.54 0.95
N LEU A 36 7.54 20.53 0.68
CA LEU A 36 6.68 19.88 1.67
C LEU A 36 7.25 18.54 2.12
N LEU A 37 7.17 18.25 3.42
CA LEU A 37 7.46 16.92 3.94
C LEU A 37 6.35 15.97 3.49
N ALA A 38 6.71 15.02 2.63
CA ALA A 38 5.77 14.10 2.01
C ALA A 38 5.66 12.75 2.74
N GLY A 39 6.47 12.53 3.78
CA GLY A 39 6.46 11.29 4.56
C GLY A 39 6.89 10.10 3.70
N ASP A 40 5.97 9.14 3.53
CA ASP A 40 6.16 7.88 2.81
C ASP A 40 6.09 8.04 1.27
N VAL A 41 6.94 8.92 0.76
CA VAL A 41 7.21 9.16 -0.66
C VAL A 41 8.71 9.13 -0.85
N TRP A 42 9.20 8.38 -1.83
CA TRP A 42 10.64 8.14 -1.97
C TRP A 42 11.15 8.43 -3.38
N PRO A 43 12.37 8.96 -3.52
CA PRO A 43 12.93 9.25 -4.83
C PRO A 43 13.34 7.95 -5.52
N HIS A 44 13.07 7.83 -6.81
CA HIS A 44 13.51 6.70 -7.60
C HIS A 44 13.73 7.10 -9.06
N ARG A 45 14.92 6.81 -9.61
CA ARG A 45 15.34 7.31 -10.93
C ARG A 45 14.46 6.86 -12.12
N TRP A 46 13.68 5.81 -11.92
CA TRP A 46 12.77 5.25 -12.93
C TRP A 46 11.30 5.57 -12.68
N ALA A 47 10.97 6.32 -11.62
CA ALA A 47 9.61 6.77 -11.40
C ALA A 47 9.23 7.83 -12.45
N GLY A 48 8.17 7.55 -13.20
CA GLY A 48 7.65 8.43 -14.24
C GLY A 48 6.78 9.56 -13.68
N ASP A 49 6.33 10.42 -14.58
CA ASP A 49 5.43 11.54 -14.30
C ASP A 49 3.99 11.26 -14.78
N GLU A 50 3.68 10.02 -15.19
CA GLU A 50 2.35 9.63 -15.63
C GLU A 50 1.36 9.62 -14.46
N VAL A 51 0.17 10.16 -14.68
CA VAL A 51 -0.92 10.18 -13.69
C VAL A 51 -2.15 9.46 -14.21
N ALA A 52 -3.03 9.06 -13.28
CA ALA A 52 -4.31 8.45 -13.62
C ALA A 52 -5.09 9.33 -14.63
N GLY A 53 -5.55 8.74 -15.72
CA GLY A 53 -6.25 9.45 -16.81
C GLY A 53 -5.41 9.78 -18.05
N GLY A 54 -4.15 9.33 -18.12
CA GLY A 54 -3.30 9.46 -19.32
C GLY A 54 -2.61 10.82 -19.46
N GLY A 55 -2.59 11.61 -18.38
CA GLY A 55 -1.85 12.87 -18.30
C GLY A 55 -0.44 12.69 -17.74
N ARG A 56 0.32 13.79 -17.69
CA ARG A 56 1.62 13.86 -17.03
C ARG A 56 1.63 15.00 -16.03
N ASP A 57 2.15 14.77 -14.82
CA ASP A 57 2.38 15.78 -13.80
C ASP A 57 3.88 15.86 -13.48
N PRO A 58 4.58 16.94 -13.86
CA PRO A 58 6.02 17.07 -13.61
C PRO A 58 6.38 17.04 -12.11
N THR A 59 5.42 17.21 -11.22
CA THR A 59 5.59 17.07 -9.76
C THR A 59 5.87 15.63 -9.33
N THR A 60 5.31 14.64 -10.03
CA THR A 60 5.41 13.21 -9.65
C THR A 60 6.65 12.54 -10.22
N GLY A 61 7.25 13.11 -11.27
CA GLY A 61 8.45 12.60 -11.90
C GLY A 61 9.59 12.38 -10.88
N GLY A 62 10.10 11.15 -10.83
CA GLY A 62 11.16 10.75 -9.91
C GLY A 62 10.70 10.41 -8.49
N TRP A 63 9.39 10.39 -8.20
CA TRP A 63 8.84 10.07 -6.88
C TRP A 63 7.93 8.84 -6.90
N VAL A 64 8.05 7.99 -5.88
CA VAL A 64 7.18 6.84 -5.65
C VAL A 64 6.39 7.08 -4.36
N PRO A 65 5.11 7.49 -4.46
CA PRO A 65 4.25 7.67 -3.29
C PRO A 65 3.64 6.34 -2.84
N PHE A 66 3.86 5.95 -1.58
CA PHE A 66 3.21 4.78 -1.00
C PHE A 66 2.11 5.16 -0.02
N HIS A 67 2.37 6.15 0.84
CA HIS A 67 1.45 6.61 1.88
C HIS A 67 0.72 5.47 2.60
N LYS A 68 1.43 4.37 2.90
CA LYS A 68 0.81 3.10 3.29
C LYS A 68 -0.09 3.23 4.51
N LEU A 69 0.31 4.04 5.50
CA LEU A 69 -0.50 4.25 6.71
C LEU A 69 -1.79 5.04 6.43
N SER A 70 -1.72 6.05 5.56
CA SER A 70 -2.91 6.80 5.13
C SER A 70 -3.86 5.90 4.32
N GLN A 71 -3.31 5.07 3.43
CA GLN A 71 -4.06 4.07 2.68
C GLN A 71 -4.78 3.08 3.61
N TRP A 72 -4.07 2.58 4.63
CA TRP A 72 -4.64 1.68 5.63
C TRP A 72 -5.73 2.36 6.46
N LEU A 73 -5.50 3.60 6.91
CA LEU A 73 -6.53 4.37 7.61
C LEU A 73 -7.78 4.57 6.74
N THR A 74 -7.61 4.83 5.44
CA THR A 74 -8.74 4.92 4.51
C THR A 74 -9.54 3.63 4.47
N TYR A 75 -8.90 2.46 4.40
CA TYR A 75 -9.59 1.17 4.51
C TYR A 75 -10.38 1.04 5.83
N SER A 76 -9.77 1.42 6.95
CA SER A 76 -10.40 1.38 8.27
C SER A 76 -11.60 2.33 8.42
N LEU A 77 -11.71 3.37 7.58
CA LEU A 77 -12.82 4.31 7.58
C LEU A 77 -14.01 3.87 6.71
N LEU A 78 -13.85 2.86 5.85
CA LEU A 78 -14.90 2.41 4.93
C LEU A 78 -16.13 1.88 5.67
N GLU A 79 -15.96 0.98 6.63
CA GLU A 79 -17.08 0.41 7.40
C GLU A 79 -17.77 1.46 8.29
N PRO A 80 -17.05 2.29 9.07
CA PRO A 80 -17.68 3.36 9.85
C PRO A 80 -18.52 4.33 9.01
N LEU A 81 -18.06 4.71 7.81
CA LEU A 81 -18.83 5.58 6.91
C LEU A 81 -20.12 4.89 6.45
N GLN A 82 -20.05 3.61 6.09
CA GLN A 82 -21.23 2.84 5.68
C GLN A 82 -22.22 2.66 6.81
N TRP A 83 -21.77 2.40 8.05
CA TRP A 83 -22.63 2.34 9.23
C TRP A 83 -23.31 3.68 9.54
N ALA A 84 -22.65 4.79 9.21
CA ALA A 84 -23.23 6.13 9.29
C ALA A 84 -24.21 6.45 8.14
N GLY A 85 -24.51 5.48 7.27
CA GLY A 85 -25.42 5.65 6.13
C GLY A 85 -24.78 6.34 4.92
N VAL A 86 -23.45 6.47 4.88
CA VAL A 86 -22.72 7.01 3.73
C VAL A 86 -22.15 5.86 2.92
N LYS A 87 -22.68 5.66 1.72
CA LYS A 87 -22.17 4.64 0.81
C LYS A 87 -20.79 5.06 0.28
N VAL A 88 -19.83 4.15 0.34
CA VAL A 88 -18.52 4.36 -0.27
C VAL A 88 -18.45 3.65 -1.62
N THR A 89 -18.01 4.37 -2.66
CA THR A 89 -17.92 3.86 -4.04
C THR A 89 -16.47 3.85 -4.53
N GLY A 90 -16.18 3.15 -5.61
CA GLY A 90 -14.87 3.16 -6.25
C GLY A 90 -13.76 2.52 -5.40
N LEU A 91 -14.06 1.42 -4.71
CA LEU A 91 -13.10 0.73 -3.83
C LEU A 91 -11.89 0.20 -4.60
N GLU A 92 -12.06 -0.14 -5.88
CA GLU A 92 -11.03 -0.60 -6.80
C GLU A 92 -9.94 0.44 -7.11
N ALA A 93 -10.19 1.72 -6.80
CA ALA A 93 -9.18 2.76 -6.93
C ALA A 93 -8.18 2.78 -5.77
N LEU A 94 -8.47 2.07 -4.67
CA LEU A 94 -7.54 1.91 -3.55
C LEU A 94 -6.51 0.81 -3.87
N THR A 95 -5.26 1.04 -3.48
CA THR A 95 -4.13 0.17 -3.76
C THR A 95 -3.83 -0.81 -2.63
N GLY A 96 -3.02 -1.83 -2.93
CA GLY A 96 -2.47 -2.75 -1.95
C GLY A 96 -1.53 -2.06 -0.95
N LEU A 97 -1.30 -2.71 0.19
CA LEU A 97 -0.48 -2.15 1.27
C LEU A 97 0.93 -2.78 1.22
N PRO A 98 1.99 -2.02 0.83
CA PRO A 98 3.33 -2.55 0.65
C PRO A 98 4.10 -2.59 1.97
N GLU A 99 3.65 -3.46 2.87
CA GLU A 99 4.30 -3.71 4.15
C GLU A 99 4.89 -5.11 4.25
N TYR A 100 5.57 -5.38 5.37
CA TYR A 100 6.41 -6.57 5.53
C TYR A 100 5.64 -7.89 5.44
N ARG A 101 4.33 -7.96 5.75
CA ARG A 101 3.54 -9.19 5.60
C ARG A 101 3.22 -9.45 4.13
N ASN A 102 2.69 -8.46 3.42
CA ASN A 102 2.32 -8.58 2.02
C ASN A 102 3.56 -8.74 1.12
N GLY A 103 4.54 -7.87 1.26
CA GLY A 103 5.76 -7.97 0.47
C GLY A 103 6.62 -9.15 0.90
N GLY A 104 6.55 -9.56 2.18
CA GLY A 104 7.21 -10.76 2.69
C GLY A 104 6.60 -12.02 2.12
N LEU A 105 5.27 -12.12 2.04
CA LEU A 105 4.55 -13.21 1.37
C LEU A 105 5.04 -13.40 -0.07
N LEU A 106 5.21 -12.30 -0.81
CA LEU A 106 5.65 -12.37 -2.22
C LEU A 106 7.11 -12.81 -2.34
N LEU A 107 7.98 -12.47 -1.40
CA LEU A 107 9.37 -12.93 -1.36
C LEU A 107 9.46 -14.41 -0.96
N ASP A 108 8.84 -14.76 0.16
CA ASP A 108 8.87 -16.10 0.73
C ASP A 108 8.14 -17.12 -0.14
N GLY A 109 7.06 -16.70 -0.80
CA GLY A 109 6.34 -17.48 -1.79
C GLY A 109 7.06 -17.58 -3.14
N GLY A 110 8.21 -16.92 -3.31
CA GLY A 110 9.02 -16.98 -4.53
C GLY A 110 8.43 -16.23 -5.73
N VAL A 111 7.45 -15.35 -5.52
CA VAL A 111 6.87 -14.50 -6.57
C VAL A 111 7.84 -13.37 -6.93
N ILE A 112 8.43 -12.74 -5.91
CA ILE A 112 9.54 -11.80 -6.05
C ILE A 112 10.81 -12.55 -5.71
N VAL A 113 11.78 -12.56 -6.62
CA VAL A 113 13.09 -13.18 -6.40
C VAL A 113 14.19 -12.13 -6.57
N PRO A 114 14.96 -11.80 -5.51
CA PRO A 114 16.09 -10.89 -5.64
C PRO A 114 17.11 -11.45 -6.63
N ARG A 115 17.67 -10.57 -7.48
CA ARG A 115 18.75 -10.96 -8.40
C ARG A 115 20.01 -11.43 -7.66
N ASP A 116 20.21 -10.98 -6.43
CA ASP A 116 21.28 -11.39 -5.53
C ASP A 116 20.71 -11.71 -4.15
N LEU A 117 20.72 -12.99 -3.77
CA LEU A 117 20.16 -13.46 -2.50
C LEU A 117 20.89 -12.90 -1.27
N ARG A 118 22.14 -12.44 -1.42
CA ARG A 118 22.90 -11.82 -0.31
C ARG A 118 22.25 -10.52 0.16
N LEU A 119 21.40 -9.90 -0.66
CA LEU A 119 20.65 -8.69 -0.30
C LEU A 119 19.61 -8.93 0.80
N LEU A 120 19.13 -10.16 0.96
CA LEU A 120 18.17 -10.52 2.03
C LEU A 120 18.81 -10.50 3.43
N GLY A 121 20.14 -10.67 3.51
CA GLY A 121 20.87 -10.64 4.78
C GLY A 121 21.19 -9.23 5.30
N LYS A 122 20.95 -8.19 4.50
CA LYS A 122 21.27 -6.80 4.85
C LYS A 122 20.14 -6.15 5.65
N VAL A 123 20.50 -5.14 6.43
CA VAL A 123 19.55 -4.19 7.02
C VAL A 123 19.42 -3.03 6.04
N TRP A 124 18.19 -2.71 5.66
CA TRP A 124 17.86 -1.67 4.69
C TRP A 124 17.10 -0.52 5.35
N LYS A 125 17.22 0.67 4.78
CA LYS A 125 16.37 1.80 5.13
C LYS A 125 15.17 1.86 4.17
N PRO A 126 14.04 2.45 4.59
CA PRO A 126 12.89 2.66 3.72
C PRO A 126 13.21 3.41 2.40
N ALA A 127 14.21 4.30 2.45
CA ALA A 127 14.67 5.12 1.34
C ALA A 127 15.61 4.41 0.36
N ASP A 128 16.05 3.19 0.66
CA ASP A 128 16.95 2.47 -0.24
C ASP A 128 16.18 1.93 -1.45
N ASP A 129 16.76 2.06 -2.66
CA ASP A 129 16.15 1.61 -3.92
C ASP A 129 15.61 0.18 -3.83
N PHE A 130 16.33 -0.72 -3.14
CA PHE A 130 15.90 -2.11 -2.95
C PHE A 130 14.55 -2.22 -2.24
N ILE A 131 14.30 -1.38 -1.22
CA ILE A 131 13.02 -1.35 -0.49
C ILE A 131 11.95 -0.64 -1.31
N ILE A 132 12.29 0.46 -1.99
CA ILE A 132 11.35 1.19 -2.85
C ILE A 132 10.84 0.27 -3.98
N GLU A 133 11.74 -0.42 -4.68
CA GLU A 133 11.39 -1.36 -5.75
C GLU A 133 10.55 -2.53 -5.23
N TRP A 134 10.95 -3.14 -4.12
CA TRP A 134 10.18 -4.22 -3.50
C TRP A 134 8.76 -3.79 -3.10
N ARG A 135 8.60 -2.59 -2.53
CA ARG A 135 7.30 -2.04 -2.17
C ARG A 135 6.46 -1.71 -3.39
N ALA A 136 7.05 -1.13 -4.43
CA ALA A 136 6.36 -0.85 -5.70
C ALA A 136 5.87 -2.15 -6.36
N LEU A 137 6.72 -3.18 -6.41
CA LEU A 137 6.32 -4.51 -6.87
C LEU A 137 5.22 -5.11 -6.01
N THR A 138 5.28 -4.92 -4.69
CA THR A 138 4.25 -5.41 -3.77
C THR A 138 2.90 -4.78 -4.08
N VAL A 139 2.83 -3.46 -4.29
CA VAL A 139 1.57 -2.79 -4.69
C VAL A 139 1.01 -3.42 -5.98
N ALA A 140 1.83 -3.51 -7.03
CA ALA A 140 1.38 -4.00 -8.33
C ALA A 140 0.96 -5.49 -8.30
N LEU A 141 1.71 -6.32 -7.57
CA LEU A 141 1.44 -7.76 -7.50
C LEU A 141 0.25 -8.12 -6.61
N LEU A 142 -0.15 -7.26 -5.67
CA LEU A 142 -1.34 -7.51 -4.85
C LEU A 142 -2.63 -7.47 -5.69
N ASP A 143 -2.70 -6.65 -6.73
CA ASP A 143 -3.84 -6.63 -7.66
C ASP A 143 -3.95 -7.96 -8.42
N GLU A 144 -2.81 -8.47 -8.88
CA GLU A 144 -2.67 -9.77 -9.55
C GLU A 144 -3.01 -10.95 -8.64
N VAL A 145 -2.64 -10.86 -7.35
CA VAL A 145 -3.03 -11.84 -6.31
C VAL A 145 -4.53 -11.80 -6.09
N ALA A 146 -5.12 -10.61 -5.93
CA ALA A 146 -6.54 -10.45 -5.69
C ALA A 146 -7.36 -11.02 -6.85
N GLU A 147 -6.93 -10.81 -8.09
CA GLU A 147 -7.61 -11.36 -9.26
C GLU A 147 -7.55 -12.90 -9.30
N ARG A 148 -6.39 -13.49 -9.01
CA ARG A 148 -6.26 -14.96 -8.94
C ARG A 148 -7.08 -15.57 -7.81
N VAL A 149 -7.14 -14.91 -6.65
CA VAL A 149 -7.97 -15.35 -5.51
C VAL A 149 -9.44 -15.33 -5.91
N ARG A 150 -9.92 -14.23 -6.50
CA ARG A 150 -11.29 -14.10 -7.00
C ARG A 150 -11.66 -15.19 -8.00
N GLN A 151 -10.81 -15.43 -8.98
CA GLN A 151 -11.01 -16.50 -9.97
C GLN A 151 -11.12 -17.87 -9.32
N ARG A 152 -10.26 -18.19 -8.35
CA ARG A 152 -10.30 -19.47 -7.63
C ARG A 152 -11.55 -19.65 -6.77
N LEU A 153 -12.07 -18.55 -6.23
CA LEU A 153 -13.24 -18.57 -5.33
C LEU A 153 -14.57 -18.31 -6.06
N GLY A 154 -14.52 -18.03 -7.38
CA GLY A 154 -15.70 -17.67 -8.16
C GLY A 154 -16.36 -16.38 -7.68
N LYS A 155 -15.56 -15.36 -7.34
CA LYS A 155 -16.02 -14.08 -6.79
C LYS A 155 -15.74 -12.91 -7.73
N THR A 156 -16.63 -11.92 -7.74
CA THR A 156 -16.38 -10.65 -8.44
C THR A 156 -15.58 -9.67 -7.58
N ALA A 157 -15.11 -8.56 -8.17
CA ALA A 157 -14.42 -7.50 -7.44
C ALA A 157 -15.33 -6.78 -6.44
N GLU A 158 -16.64 -6.73 -6.71
CA GLU A 158 -17.64 -6.17 -5.82
C GLU A 158 -17.93 -7.09 -4.62
N GLU A 159 -17.98 -8.41 -4.84
CA GLU A 159 -18.15 -9.38 -3.76
C GLU A 159 -16.90 -9.55 -2.89
N MET A 160 -15.71 -9.38 -3.49
CA MET A 160 -14.43 -9.49 -2.82
C MET A 160 -13.47 -8.37 -3.27
N PRO A 161 -13.65 -7.16 -2.72
CA PRO A 161 -12.73 -6.05 -2.92
C PRO A 161 -11.32 -6.38 -2.44
N LEU A 162 -10.33 -5.61 -2.91
CA LEU A 162 -8.93 -5.79 -2.51
C LEU A 162 -8.76 -5.80 -0.98
N ALA A 163 -9.46 -4.91 -0.26
CA ALA A 163 -9.45 -4.86 1.20
C ALA A 163 -9.73 -6.22 1.87
N CYS A 164 -10.69 -7.00 1.34
CA CYS A 164 -11.02 -8.33 1.86
C CYS A 164 -9.89 -9.33 1.62
N VAL A 165 -9.22 -9.25 0.46
CA VAL A 165 -8.06 -10.09 0.14
C VAL A 165 -6.87 -9.77 1.04
N LEU A 166 -6.67 -8.50 1.38
CA LEU A 166 -5.60 -8.07 2.28
C LEU A 166 -5.84 -8.54 3.72
N GLU A 167 -7.00 -8.19 4.29
CA GLU A 167 -7.34 -8.47 5.69
C GLU A 167 -7.50 -9.97 5.96
N GLY A 168 -8.31 -10.65 5.13
CA GLY A 168 -8.64 -12.07 5.30
C GLY A 168 -7.66 -13.04 4.65
N GLY A 169 -6.69 -12.55 3.86
CA GLY A 169 -5.82 -13.36 3.03
C GLY A 169 -4.34 -13.07 3.24
N THR A 170 -3.80 -12.13 2.46
CA THR A 170 -2.35 -11.96 2.30
C THR A 170 -1.62 -11.64 3.61
N TRP A 171 -2.25 -10.91 4.53
CA TRP A 171 -1.67 -10.65 5.84
C TRP A 171 -1.55 -11.89 6.73
N ALA A 172 -2.58 -12.74 6.74
CA ALA A 172 -2.55 -13.98 7.51
C ALA A 172 -1.53 -14.95 6.88
N ALA A 173 -1.63 -15.15 5.56
CA ALA A 173 -0.73 -16.02 4.81
C ALA A 173 0.74 -15.60 4.93
N GLY A 174 1.04 -14.30 4.85
CA GLY A 174 2.40 -13.79 5.01
C GLY A 174 2.98 -14.05 6.41
N ARG A 175 2.17 -13.91 7.47
CA ARG A 175 2.61 -14.23 8.84
C ARG A 175 2.81 -15.72 9.06
N GLU A 176 1.93 -16.55 8.50
CA GLU A 176 2.00 -18.00 8.60
C GLU A 176 3.25 -18.53 7.91
N LEU A 177 3.46 -18.14 6.65
CA LEU A 177 4.65 -18.52 5.89
C LEU A 177 5.94 -18.01 6.54
N ALA A 178 5.93 -16.81 7.12
CA ALA A 178 7.08 -16.30 7.87
C ALA A 178 7.44 -17.21 9.06
N ARG A 179 6.45 -17.75 9.78
CA ARG A 179 6.67 -18.70 10.90
C ARG A 179 7.08 -20.08 10.45
N GLU A 180 6.62 -20.54 9.29
CA GLU A 180 7.06 -21.81 8.72
C GLU A 180 8.54 -21.78 8.31
N LEU A 181 9.00 -20.63 7.78
CA LEU A 181 10.35 -20.48 7.25
C LEU A 181 11.37 -19.99 8.29
N ARG A 182 10.95 -19.33 9.37
CA ARG A 182 11.82 -18.80 10.42
C ARG A 182 11.21 -18.99 11.81
N GLU A 183 12.03 -19.45 12.75
CA GLU A 183 11.62 -19.75 14.13
C GLU A 183 11.06 -18.53 14.88
N ASP A 184 11.61 -17.33 14.62
CA ASP A 184 11.14 -16.07 15.21
C ASP A 184 9.92 -15.47 14.49
N GLY A 185 9.49 -16.05 13.37
CA GLY A 185 8.40 -15.53 12.53
C GLY A 185 8.70 -14.15 11.91
N ALA A 186 9.96 -13.73 11.87
CA ALA A 186 10.35 -12.45 11.32
C ALA A 186 10.12 -12.40 9.79
N PRO A 187 9.81 -11.22 9.23
CA PRO A 187 9.72 -11.05 7.78
C PRO A 187 11.08 -11.30 7.10
N PRO A 188 11.09 -11.62 5.79
CA PRO A 188 12.33 -11.93 5.06
C PRO A 188 13.29 -10.75 4.90
N LEU A 189 12.82 -9.52 5.07
CA LEU A 189 13.65 -8.31 4.99
C LEU A 189 13.79 -7.66 6.36
N LYS A 190 15.02 -7.25 6.69
CA LYS A 190 15.33 -6.44 7.87
C LYS A 190 15.33 -4.98 7.47
N ILE A 191 14.40 -4.21 8.03
CA ILE A 191 14.26 -2.78 7.74
C ILE A 191 14.54 -1.99 9.02
N ASP A 192 15.49 -1.08 8.95
CA ASP A 192 15.74 -0.07 9.97
C ASP A 192 14.68 1.03 9.82
N SER A 193 13.55 0.83 10.49
CA SER A 193 12.42 1.76 10.50
C SER A 193 11.97 2.03 11.94
N ASP A 194 11.61 3.28 12.18
CA ASP A 194 10.99 3.77 13.42
C ASP A 194 9.47 3.50 13.48
N GLY A 195 8.93 2.72 12.54
CA GLY A 195 7.49 2.40 12.46
C GLY A 195 6.64 3.45 11.73
N THR A 196 7.23 4.55 11.25
CA THR A 196 6.48 5.59 10.51
C THR A 196 6.08 5.15 9.09
N VAL A 197 6.69 4.08 8.56
CA VAL A 197 6.51 3.62 7.18
C VAL A 197 5.87 2.21 7.10
N PHE A 198 5.86 1.45 8.20
CA PHE A 198 5.49 0.03 8.24
C PHE A 198 4.62 -0.37 9.42
#